data_AF-A0A8E0RJT9-F1
#
_entry.id   AF-A0A8E0RJT9-F1
#
_cell.length_a   1.000
_cell.length_b   1.000
_cell.length_c   1.000
_cell.angle_alpha   90.00
_cell.angle_beta   90.00
_cell.angle_gamma   90.00
#
_symmetry.space_group_name_H-M   'P 1'
#
loop_
_entity.id
_entity.type
_entity.pdbx_description
1 polymer ?
#
loop_
_entity_poly.entity_id
_entity_poly.type
_entity_poly.pdbx_seq_one_letter_code
_entity_poly.pdbx_strand_id
1 'polypeptide(L)'
;MSSLAISFSLACSHSSSALSVPAVFLPSSLKREKCFIFLSDVKFLHTGIRNGFEGTVTKHSSTLERDAVYKKTSVLTRLPAYLVIHFVRFFYKEDKQLNAKILKDVKFPLELDLFTFCSEALQKQLFPMREKFRMEEDLVVHGLTKKGEKPDQIDPWKEPDLYEPYFLDSDPGSNNSGYYELQGVLSHQGRTSSSGHYVAWVKVNGTWIKFDDDVVTPVTPEDILKLSGGGDWHCAYNLLYGPKRLRKRIDVAQSAPTMEFDSVLHKTTTLEGDQVSE
;
A
#
# COMPACT_ATOMS: atom_id res chain seq x y z
N MET A 1 7.65 -15.66 6.27
CA MET A 1 8.20 -15.41 4.92
C MET A 1 7.43 -14.21 4.34
N SER A 2 7.98 -13.00 4.48
CA SER A 2 7.24 -11.75 4.19
C SER A 2 7.76 -11.05 2.93
N SER A 3 8.31 -11.81 1.98
CA SER A 3 9.01 -11.25 0.81
C SER A 3 8.06 -10.91 -0.34
N LEU A 4 8.35 -9.79 -1.02
CA LEU A 4 7.78 -9.48 -2.33
C LEU A 4 8.22 -10.56 -3.33
N ALA A 5 7.30 -11.03 -4.18
CA ALA A 5 7.63 -11.93 -5.29
C ALA A 5 7.34 -11.24 -6.63
N ILE A 6 8.29 -11.35 -7.54
CA ILE A 6 8.26 -10.72 -8.87
C ILE A 6 8.48 -11.81 -9.91
N SER A 7 7.59 -11.88 -10.90
CA SER A 7 7.77 -12.69 -12.10
C SER A 7 8.23 -11.82 -13.26
N PHE A 8 9.04 -12.39 -14.15
CA PHE A 8 9.62 -11.69 -15.29
C PHE A 8 9.32 -12.43 -16.59
N SER A 9 9.04 -11.69 -17.66
CA SER A 9 8.91 -12.17 -19.03
C SER A 9 9.81 -11.38 -19.97
N LEU A 10 10.26 -12.02 -21.05
CA LEU A 10 11.17 -11.46 -22.05
C LEU A 10 10.54 -11.60 -23.44
N ALA A 11 10.46 -10.51 -24.19
CA ALA A 11 9.99 -10.48 -25.56
C ALA A 11 11.06 -9.89 -26.49
N CYS A 12 11.36 -10.55 -27.61
CA CYS A 12 12.32 -10.04 -28.59
C CYS A 12 11.68 -8.90 -29.40
N SER A 13 12.38 -7.79 -29.57
CA SER A 13 11.88 -6.60 -30.30
C SER A 13 11.82 -6.79 -31.83
N HIS A 14 12.43 -7.84 -32.37
CA HIS A 14 12.64 -8.03 -33.82
C HIS A 14 11.92 -9.26 -34.41
N SER A 15 11.11 -9.99 -33.63
CA SER A 15 10.37 -11.17 -34.13
C SER A 15 8.87 -11.04 -33.87
N SER A 16 8.07 -11.02 -34.94
CA SER A 16 6.59 -11.07 -34.88
C SER A 16 6.05 -12.41 -34.38
N SER A 17 6.91 -13.41 -34.17
CA SER A 17 6.58 -14.61 -33.42
C SER A 17 6.70 -14.31 -31.93
N ALA A 18 5.55 -14.13 -31.28
CA ALA A 18 5.42 -14.34 -29.84
C ALA A 18 5.72 -15.81 -29.54
N LEU A 19 7.00 -16.20 -29.60
CA LEU A 19 7.46 -17.40 -28.92
C LEU A 19 7.18 -17.14 -27.45
N SER A 20 6.12 -17.77 -26.94
CA SER A 20 5.95 -18.04 -25.52
C SER A 20 7.10 -18.93 -25.09
N VAL A 21 8.29 -18.34 -24.95
CA VAL A 21 9.37 -18.97 -24.23
C VAL A 21 8.77 -19.25 -22.85
N PRO A 22 8.69 -20.52 -22.41
CA PRO A 22 8.15 -20.83 -21.09
C PRO A 22 8.86 -19.92 -20.12
N ALA A 23 8.08 -19.23 -19.27
CA ALA A 23 8.62 -18.31 -18.28
C ALA A 23 9.79 -19.00 -17.61
N VAL A 24 11.02 -18.57 -17.93
CA VAL A 24 12.20 -19.16 -17.32
C VAL A 24 12.13 -18.69 -15.89
N PHE A 25 11.57 -19.55 -15.04
CA PHE A 25 11.55 -19.40 -13.61
C PHE A 25 13.01 -19.61 -13.20
N LEU A 26 13.81 -18.54 -13.31
CA LEU A 26 15.08 -18.52 -12.62
C LEU A 26 14.71 -18.57 -11.14
N PRO A 27 15.09 -19.62 -10.39
CA PRO A 27 15.11 -19.51 -8.95
C PRO A 27 16.24 -18.53 -8.64
N SER A 28 15.96 -17.24 -8.74
CA SER A 28 16.91 -16.23 -8.32
C SER A 28 16.96 -16.33 -6.80
N SER A 29 17.90 -17.13 -6.31
CA SER A 29 18.42 -17.19 -4.95
C SER A 29 19.02 -15.85 -4.48
N LEU A 30 18.77 -14.75 -5.19
CA LEU A 30 19.07 -13.42 -4.72
C LEU A 30 17.92 -12.97 -3.82
N LYS A 31 18.04 -13.29 -2.53
CA LYS A 31 17.39 -12.57 -1.42
C LYS A 31 17.81 -11.09 -1.45
N ARG A 32 17.37 -10.32 -2.44
CA ARG A 32 17.47 -8.87 -2.44
C ARG A 32 16.06 -8.30 -2.46
N GLU A 33 15.48 -8.36 -1.26
CA GLU A 33 14.12 -8.01 -0.86
C GLU A 33 13.86 -6.48 -0.90
N LYS A 34 14.49 -5.74 -1.83
CA LYS A 34 14.40 -4.28 -1.89
C LYS A 34 13.87 -3.87 -3.26
N CYS A 35 12.70 -3.23 -3.29
CA CYS A 35 12.26 -2.45 -4.44
C CYS A 35 13.19 -1.24 -4.58
N PHE A 36 14.27 -1.42 -5.36
CA PHE A 36 15.14 -0.34 -5.76
C PHE A 36 14.45 0.43 -6.87
N ILE A 37 13.99 1.63 -6.57
CA ILE A 37 13.57 2.55 -7.62
C ILE A 37 14.80 3.36 -7.97
N PHE A 38 15.33 3.11 -9.18
CA PHE A 38 16.34 3.96 -9.75
C PHE A 38 15.70 5.31 -10.08
N LEU A 39 16.13 6.35 -9.37
CA LEU A 39 15.55 7.70 -9.45
C LEU A 39 16.12 8.53 -10.61
N SER A 40 16.77 7.91 -11.59
CA SER A 40 17.20 8.60 -12.81
C SER A 40 15.96 9.00 -13.61
N ASP A 41 15.62 10.29 -13.55
CA ASP A 41 14.64 10.98 -14.39
C ASP A 41 13.16 10.70 -14.10
N VAL A 42 12.80 10.57 -12.82
CA VAL A 42 11.39 10.44 -12.39
C VAL A 42 10.98 11.56 -11.45
N LYS A 43 9.78 12.12 -11.68
CA LYS A 43 9.15 13.13 -10.79
C LYS A 43 8.18 12.52 -9.79
N PHE A 44 7.61 11.36 -10.12
CA PHE A 44 6.62 10.66 -9.31
C PHE A 44 7.08 9.23 -9.04
N LEU A 45 6.82 8.77 -7.82
CA LEU A 45 7.12 7.42 -7.36
C LEU A 45 6.54 6.34 -8.29
N HIS A 46 5.27 6.49 -8.67
CA HIS A 46 4.55 5.51 -9.50
C HIS A 46 5.23 5.28 -10.86
N THR A 47 5.72 6.35 -11.49
CA THR A 47 6.51 6.26 -12.74
C THR A 47 7.83 5.54 -12.50
N GLY A 48 8.49 5.80 -11.37
CA GLY A 48 9.72 5.08 -10.99
C GLY A 48 9.52 3.58 -10.82
N ILE A 49 8.41 3.17 -10.19
CA ILE A 49 8.06 1.74 -10.07
C ILE A 49 7.85 1.12 -11.46
N ARG A 50 7.11 1.80 -12.34
CA ARG A 50 6.88 1.35 -13.72
C ARG A 50 8.18 1.14 -14.49
N ASN A 51 9.07 2.13 -14.45
CA ASN A 51 10.37 2.06 -15.11
C ASN A 51 11.29 0.98 -14.49
N GLY A 52 11.08 0.62 -13.23
CA GLY A 52 11.79 -0.50 -12.60
C GLY A 52 11.29 -1.87 -13.09
N PHE A 53 10.05 -1.97 -13.53
CA PHE A 53 9.45 -3.21 -14.02
C PHE A 53 9.61 -3.43 -15.53
N GLU A 54 9.76 -2.36 -16.30
CA GLU A 54 10.08 -2.42 -17.72
C GLU A 54 11.55 -2.12 -17.96
N GLY A 55 12.26 -3.03 -18.63
CA GLY A 55 13.66 -2.82 -18.98
C GLY A 55 14.00 -3.43 -20.33
N THR A 56 15.18 -3.12 -20.84
CA THR A 56 15.75 -3.80 -22.00
C THR A 56 16.98 -4.58 -21.56
N VAL A 57 17.17 -5.75 -22.13
CA VAL A 57 18.39 -6.54 -21.93
C VAL A 57 18.89 -7.02 -23.27
N THR A 58 20.16 -6.78 -23.54
CA THR A 58 20.83 -7.33 -24.72
C THR A 58 21.30 -8.73 -24.39
N LYS A 59 20.83 -9.72 -25.14
CA LYS A 59 21.27 -11.10 -25.02
C LYS A 59 21.57 -11.66 -26.40
N HIS A 60 22.53 -12.58 -26.44
CA HIS A 60 22.78 -13.37 -27.62
C HIS A 60 21.56 -14.26 -27.91
N SER A 61 20.96 -14.10 -29.08
CA SER A 61 19.80 -14.89 -29.51
C SER A 61 20.28 -16.09 -30.31
N SER A 62 20.03 -17.30 -29.80
CA SER A 62 20.35 -18.54 -30.52
C SER A 62 19.54 -18.70 -31.82
N THR A 63 18.41 -18.00 -31.96
CA THR A 63 17.56 -18.05 -33.16
C THR A 63 18.00 -17.06 -34.23
N LEU A 64 18.63 -15.94 -33.84
CA LEU A 64 19.09 -14.89 -34.77
C LEU A 64 20.61 -14.87 -34.93
N GLU A 65 21.34 -15.72 -34.19
CA GLU A 65 22.81 -15.82 -34.10
C GLU A 65 23.52 -14.46 -33.94
N ARG A 66 22.83 -13.52 -33.28
CA ARG A 66 23.33 -12.18 -33.00
C ARG A 66 22.81 -11.68 -31.68
N ASP A 67 23.47 -10.65 -31.16
CA ASP A 67 22.98 -9.94 -30.00
C ASP A 67 21.71 -9.18 -30.36
N ALA A 68 20.63 -9.52 -29.66
CA ALA A 68 19.33 -8.94 -29.85
C ALA A 68 18.86 -8.25 -28.56
N VAL A 69 18.11 -7.17 -28.73
CA VAL A 69 17.54 -6.43 -27.60
C VAL A 69 16.19 -7.05 -27.25
N TYR A 70 16.10 -7.59 -26.04
CA TYR A 70 14.88 -8.13 -25.46
C TYR A 70 14.24 -7.10 -24.54
N LYS A 71 12.92 -6.90 -24.68
CA LYS A 71 12.13 -6.17 -23.71
C LYS A 71 11.82 -7.11 -22.54
N LYS A 72 12.28 -6.74 -21.36
CA LYS A 72 11.97 -7.40 -20.09
C LYS A 72 10.76 -6.69 -19.47
N THR A 73 9.72 -7.43 -19.17
CA THR A 73 8.53 -6.97 -18.44
C THR A 73 8.40 -7.75 -17.15
N SER A 74 8.20 -7.05 -16.04
CA SER A 74 8.13 -7.63 -14.70
C SER A 74 6.75 -7.37 -14.12
N VAL A 75 6.17 -8.37 -13.44
CA VAL A 75 4.86 -8.26 -12.79
C VAL A 75 4.96 -8.79 -11.36
N LEU A 76 4.21 -8.19 -10.45
CA LEU A 76 4.15 -8.61 -9.05
C LEU A 76 3.25 -9.84 -8.92
N THR A 77 3.76 -10.92 -8.32
CA THR A 77 3.01 -12.16 -8.08
C THR A 77 2.64 -12.36 -6.62
N ARG A 78 3.32 -11.69 -5.70
CA ARG A 78 2.98 -11.65 -4.27
C ARG A 78 3.32 -10.28 -3.72
N LEU A 79 2.40 -9.70 -2.97
CA LEU A 79 2.57 -8.43 -2.28
C LEU A 79 2.83 -8.67 -0.78
N PRO A 80 3.90 -8.11 -0.18
CA PRO A 80 4.15 -8.24 1.26
C PRO A 80 3.20 -7.34 2.05
N ALA A 81 2.92 -7.68 3.32
CA ALA A 81 2.14 -6.78 4.18
C ALA A 81 2.82 -5.40 4.35
N TYR A 82 4.14 -5.40 4.53
CA TYR A 82 4.95 -4.19 4.63
C TYR A 82 5.89 -4.08 3.44
N LEU A 83 5.86 -2.91 2.81
CA LEU A 83 6.67 -2.60 1.64
C LEU A 83 7.66 -1.49 1.98
N VAL A 84 8.94 -1.78 1.82
CA VAL A 84 10.00 -0.78 1.91
C VAL A 84 10.40 -0.35 0.51
N ILE A 85 10.29 0.95 0.25
CA ILE A 85 10.75 1.56 -0.99
C ILE A 85 12.03 2.34 -0.68
N HIS A 86 13.10 1.96 -1.38
CA HIS A 86 14.40 2.58 -1.22
C HIS A 86 14.69 3.56 -2.35
N PHE A 87 14.96 4.80 -2.00
CA PHE A 87 15.41 5.84 -2.93
C PHE A 87 16.92 5.78 -3.06
N VAL A 88 17.39 5.16 -4.16
CA VAL A 88 18.82 5.07 -4.50
C VAL A 88 19.32 6.44 -4.94
N ARG A 89 19.56 7.33 -3.97
CA ARG A 89 19.98 8.72 -4.21
C ARG A 89 21.49 8.90 -4.26
N PHE A 90 22.26 8.00 -3.67
CA PHE A 90 23.72 8.13 -3.65
C PHE A 90 24.33 7.38 -4.83
N PHE A 91 25.20 8.06 -5.56
CA PHE A 91 25.93 7.48 -6.66
C PHE A 91 27.34 8.06 -6.72
N TYR A 92 28.26 7.24 -7.21
CA TYR A 92 29.63 7.65 -7.40
C TYR A 92 29.78 8.26 -8.79
N LYS A 93 30.37 9.46 -8.87
CA LYS A 93 30.75 10.07 -10.14
C LYS A 93 32.23 9.83 -10.37
N GLU A 94 32.55 8.93 -11.30
CA GLU A 94 33.94 8.60 -11.66
C GLU A 94 34.69 9.83 -12.18
N ASP A 95 34.06 10.67 -13.00
CA ASP A 95 34.68 11.88 -13.60
C ASP A 95 35.27 12.84 -12.56
N LYS A 96 34.64 12.92 -11.38
CA LYS A 96 35.02 13.83 -10.31
C LYS A 96 35.54 13.10 -9.07
N GLN A 97 35.67 11.78 -9.14
CA GLN A 97 36.08 10.88 -8.05
C GLN A 97 35.35 11.19 -6.71
N LEU A 98 34.07 11.53 -6.79
CA LEU A 98 33.29 11.96 -5.62
C LEU A 98 31.93 11.29 -5.54
N ASN A 99 31.48 11.05 -4.31
CA ASN A 99 30.14 10.61 -4.01
C ASN A 99 29.18 11.80 -4.14
N ALA A 100 28.17 11.66 -5.00
CA ALA A 100 27.13 12.65 -5.21
C ALA A 100 25.77 12.13 -4.73
N LYS A 101 24.94 13.04 -4.23
CA LYS A 101 23.56 12.77 -3.86
C LYS A 101 22.60 13.36 -4.91
N ILE A 102 21.63 12.57 -5.35
CA ILE A 102 20.54 12.98 -6.23
C ILE A 102 19.50 13.72 -5.37
N LEU A 103 19.50 15.05 -5.49
CA LEU A 103 18.57 15.95 -4.81
C LEU A 103 17.28 16.21 -5.60
N LYS A 104 17.01 15.44 -6.64
CA LYS A 104 15.78 15.57 -7.45
C LYS A 104 14.53 15.42 -6.56
N ASP A 105 13.53 16.25 -6.86
CA ASP A 105 12.22 16.20 -6.22
C ASP A 105 11.43 15.00 -6.77
N VAL A 106 11.08 14.07 -5.87
CA VAL A 106 10.34 12.84 -6.21
C VAL A 106 9.13 12.77 -5.30
N LYS A 107 7.96 13.08 -5.86
CA LYS A 107 6.69 13.02 -5.13
C LYS A 107 6.30 11.57 -4.86
N PHE A 108 5.94 11.29 -3.62
CA PHE A 108 5.40 10.01 -3.18
C PHE A 108 4.04 10.24 -2.52
N PRO A 109 3.07 9.33 -2.73
CA PRO A 109 1.74 9.48 -2.16
C PRO A 109 1.68 8.94 -0.73
N LEU A 110 0.75 9.46 0.08
CA LEU A 110 0.45 8.88 1.40
C LEU A 110 -0.25 7.52 1.28
N GLU A 111 -1.06 7.35 0.24
CA GLU A 111 -1.70 6.09 -0.13
C GLU A 111 -1.13 5.58 -1.46
N LEU A 112 -0.61 4.36 -1.47
CA LEU A 112 0.02 3.75 -2.63
C LEU A 112 -0.84 2.59 -3.13
N ASP A 113 -1.16 2.62 -4.42
CA ASP A 113 -1.84 1.52 -5.11
C ASP A 113 -0.88 0.79 -6.04
N LEU A 114 -0.76 -0.53 -5.86
CA LEU A 114 0.10 -1.39 -6.68
C LEU A 114 -0.66 -2.36 -7.59
N PHE A 115 -2.00 -2.27 -7.64
CA PHE A 115 -2.82 -3.21 -8.40
C PHE A 115 -2.48 -3.27 -9.89
N THR A 116 -2.17 -2.11 -10.48
CA THR A 116 -1.82 -2.00 -11.90
C THR A 116 -0.53 -2.72 -12.28
N PHE A 117 0.31 -3.06 -11.29
CA PHE A 117 1.57 -3.77 -11.50
C PHE A 117 1.51 -5.26 -11.15
N CYS A 118 0.37 -5.74 -10.66
CA CYS A 118 0.17 -7.12 -10.27
C CYS A 118 -0.16 -8.01 -11.47
N SER A 119 0.14 -9.31 -11.38
CA SER A 119 -0.30 -10.30 -12.36
C SER A 119 -1.83 -10.45 -12.36
N GLU A 120 -2.43 -10.87 -13.47
CA GLU A 120 -3.89 -11.07 -13.55
C GLU A 120 -4.40 -12.08 -12.49
N ALA A 121 -3.61 -13.11 -12.19
CA ALA A 121 -3.93 -14.08 -11.15
C ALA A 121 -4.02 -13.42 -9.77
N LEU A 122 -3.06 -12.55 -9.44
CA LEU A 122 -3.06 -11.82 -8.18
C LEU A 122 -4.16 -10.76 -8.15
N GLN A 123 -4.39 -10.03 -9.25
CA GLN A 123 -5.45 -9.04 -9.33
C GLN A 123 -6.83 -9.62 -8.99
N LYS A 124 -7.13 -10.84 -9.46
CA LYS A 124 -8.37 -11.56 -9.13
C LYS A 124 -8.50 -11.85 -7.63
N GLN A 125 -7.40 -12.17 -6.95
CA GLN A 125 -7.39 -12.40 -5.49
C GLN A 125 -7.54 -11.10 -4.69
N LEU A 126 -7.04 -9.98 -5.20
CA LEU A 126 -7.12 -8.68 -4.53
C LEU A 126 -8.49 -8.00 -4.72
N PHE A 127 -9.20 -8.32 -5.80
CA PHE A 127 -10.49 -7.73 -6.15
C PHE A 127 -11.54 -7.72 -5.02
N PRO A 128 -11.83 -8.82 -4.30
CA PRO A 128 -12.88 -8.83 -3.27
C PRO A 128 -12.63 -7.82 -2.15
N MET A 129 -11.37 -7.64 -1.72
CA MET A 129 -11.05 -6.67 -0.68
C MET A 129 -11.10 -5.23 -1.23
N ARG A 130 -10.66 -5.02 -2.48
CA ARG A 130 -10.75 -3.69 -3.12
C ARG A 130 -12.19 -3.24 -3.32
N GLU A 131 -13.10 -4.16 -3.61
CA GLU A 131 -14.52 -3.86 -3.70
C GLU A 131 -15.07 -3.35 -2.37
N LYS A 132 -14.71 -4.00 -1.25
CA LYS A 132 -15.08 -3.52 0.09
C LYS A 132 -14.56 -2.11 0.37
N PHE A 133 -13.31 -1.81 -0.02
CA PHE A 133 -12.76 -0.46 0.09
C PHE A 133 -13.54 0.55 -0.75
N ARG A 134 -13.88 0.21 -2.00
CA ARG A 134 -14.66 1.06 -2.90
C ARG A 134 -16.05 1.38 -2.32
N MET A 135 -16.75 0.38 -1.81
CA MET A 135 -18.06 0.55 -1.19
C MET A 135 -18.00 1.51 0.01
N GLU A 136 -16.98 1.39 0.87
CA GLU A 136 -16.83 2.28 2.02
C GLU A 136 -16.48 3.72 1.59
N GLU A 137 -15.65 3.89 0.56
CA GLU A 137 -15.36 5.22 -0.01
C GLU A 137 -16.63 5.86 -0.61
N ASP A 138 -17.44 5.12 -1.35
CA ASP A 138 -18.71 5.60 -1.92
C ASP A 138 -19.70 6.02 -0.82
N LEU A 139 -19.80 5.27 0.27
CA LEU A 139 -20.67 5.60 1.42
C LEU A 139 -20.26 6.90 2.10
N VAL A 140 -18.96 7.13 2.24
CA VAL A 140 -18.40 8.39 2.78
C VAL A 140 -18.67 9.56 1.84
N VAL A 141 -18.53 9.36 0.52
CA VAL A 141 -18.80 10.40 -0.49
C VAL A 141 -20.29 10.76 -0.54
N HIS A 142 -21.18 9.77 -0.46
CA HIS A 142 -22.63 9.96 -0.44
C HIS A 142 -23.18 10.46 0.91
N GLY A 143 -22.32 10.70 1.90
CA GLY A 143 -22.69 11.34 3.16
C GLY A 143 -23.53 10.47 4.11
N LEU A 144 -23.63 9.17 3.84
CA LEU A 144 -24.31 8.20 4.73
C LEU A 144 -23.46 7.90 5.98
N THR A 145 -22.16 8.19 5.92
CA THR A 145 -21.22 8.16 7.04
C THR A 145 -20.51 9.51 7.12
N LYS A 146 -20.49 10.13 8.31
CA LYS A 146 -19.74 11.38 8.52
C LYS A 146 -18.24 11.10 8.35
N LYS A 147 -17.59 11.83 7.44
CA LYS A 147 -16.13 11.97 7.37
C LYS A 147 -15.63 12.75 8.60
N GLY A 148 -15.72 12.19 9.81
CA GLY A 148 -15.20 12.89 10.98
C GLY A 148 -15.82 12.67 12.36
N GLU A 149 -16.64 11.64 12.60
CA GLU A 149 -16.44 10.98 13.90
C GLU A 149 -15.17 10.19 13.68
N LYS A 150 -14.03 10.70 14.17
CA LYS A 150 -12.85 9.85 14.36
C LYS A 150 -13.32 8.93 15.49
N PRO A 151 -13.84 7.69 15.24
CA PRO A 151 -13.87 6.75 16.35
C PRO A 151 -12.42 6.73 16.82
N ASP A 152 -12.21 6.81 18.13
CA ASP A 152 -10.90 7.01 18.77
C ASP A 152 -9.78 6.47 17.88
N GLN A 153 -8.71 7.26 17.67
CA GLN A 153 -7.48 6.90 16.95
C GLN A 153 -6.81 5.68 17.62
N ILE A 154 -7.54 4.58 17.68
CA ILE A 154 -7.22 3.30 18.22
C ILE A 154 -6.34 2.73 17.15
N ASP A 155 -5.09 2.56 17.54
CA ASP A 155 -4.11 1.89 16.74
C ASP A 155 -4.71 0.56 16.24
N PRO A 156 -4.74 0.28 14.92
CA PRO A 156 -5.15 -1.02 14.40
C PRO A 156 -4.37 -2.21 14.99
N TRP A 157 -3.25 -1.95 15.67
CA TRP A 157 -2.46 -2.93 16.41
C TRP A 157 -2.92 -3.16 17.86
N LYS A 158 -3.60 -2.18 18.47
CA LYS A 158 -4.15 -2.31 19.84
C LYS A 158 -5.45 -3.11 19.86
N GLU A 159 -6.30 -2.91 18.86
CA GLU A 159 -7.59 -3.61 18.74
C GLU A 159 -7.74 -4.21 17.34
N PRO A 160 -7.08 -5.34 17.06
CA PRO A 160 -7.08 -5.95 15.73
C PRO A 160 -8.45 -6.47 15.29
N ASP A 161 -9.32 -6.83 16.23
CA ASP A 161 -10.64 -7.43 15.96
C ASP A 161 -11.61 -6.48 15.27
N LEU A 162 -11.44 -5.17 15.48
CA LEU A 162 -12.20 -4.10 14.84
C LEU A 162 -11.91 -3.95 13.34
N TYR A 163 -10.87 -4.61 12.83
CA TYR A 163 -10.44 -4.49 11.45
C TYR A 163 -10.56 -5.81 10.70
N GLU A 164 -10.84 -5.70 9.40
CA GLU A 164 -10.75 -6.83 8.49
C GLU A 164 -9.28 -7.30 8.42
N PRO A 165 -9.04 -8.62 8.24
CA PRO A 165 -7.69 -9.13 8.04
C PRO A 165 -7.08 -8.45 6.82
N TYR A 166 -5.79 -8.13 6.89
CA TYR A 166 -5.05 -7.49 5.78
C TYR A 166 -4.29 -8.50 4.91
N PHE A 167 -4.28 -9.77 5.32
CA PHE A 167 -3.56 -10.84 4.65
C PHE A 167 -4.53 -11.77 3.92
N LEU A 168 -4.01 -12.51 2.94
CA LEU A 168 -4.74 -13.59 2.29
C LEU A 168 -4.66 -14.83 3.18
N ASP A 169 -5.78 -15.55 3.33
CA ASP A 169 -5.83 -16.79 4.14
C ASP A 169 -4.88 -17.87 3.61
N SER A 170 -4.64 -17.87 2.30
CA SER A 170 -3.70 -18.77 1.62
C SER A 170 -2.23 -18.42 1.87
N ASP A 171 -1.92 -17.20 2.32
CA ASP A 171 -0.55 -16.69 2.40
C ASP A 171 -0.37 -15.65 3.52
N PRO A 172 -0.07 -16.10 4.75
CA PRO A 172 0.16 -15.21 5.88
C PRO A 172 1.29 -14.21 5.64
N GLY A 173 1.01 -12.93 5.89
CA GLY A 173 1.97 -11.84 5.66
C GLY A 173 2.00 -11.31 4.23
N SER A 174 1.06 -11.72 3.39
CA SER A 174 0.73 -11.02 2.14
C SER A 174 -0.19 -9.82 2.39
N ASN A 175 -0.33 -8.94 1.40
CA ASN A 175 -1.36 -7.91 1.36
C ASN A 175 -2.54 -8.39 0.48
N ASN A 176 -3.77 -8.23 0.96
CA ASN A 176 -4.98 -8.72 0.32
C ASN A 176 -5.76 -7.70 -0.52
N SER A 177 -5.36 -6.43 -0.55
CA SER A 177 -6.04 -5.36 -1.30
C SER A 177 -5.15 -4.69 -2.36
N GLY A 178 -3.84 -4.74 -2.17
CA GLY A 178 -2.87 -4.00 -2.99
C GLY A 178 -2.82 -2.51 -2.68
N TYR A 179 -3.61 -2.04 -1.71
CA TYR A 179 -3.49 -0.70 -1.14
C TYR A 179 -2.50 -0.71 0.03
N TYR A 180 -1.68 0.32 0.05
CA TYR A 180 -0.74 0.59 1.12
C TYR A 180 -0.89 2.00 1.62
N GLU A 181 -0.58 2.18 2.90
CA GLU A 181 -0.55 3.47 3.56
C GLU A 181 0.88 3.74 4.07
N LEU A 182 1.36 4.97 3.88
CA LEU A 182 2.67 5.39 4.35
C LEU A 182 2.66 5.44 5.88
N GLN A 183 3.49 4.61 6.49
CA GLN A 183 3.64 4.54 7.96
C GLN A 183 4.91 5.22 8.45
N GLY A 184 5.95 5.26 7.62
CA GLY A 184 7.21 5.87 8.01
C GLY A 184 8.02 6.39 6.83
N VAL A 185 8.80 7.43 7.09
CA VAL A 185 9.78 7.99 6.17
C VAL A 185 11.10 8.15 6.92
N LEU A 186 12.17 7.61 6.35
CA LEU A 186 13.52 7.98 6.75
C LEU A 186 14.01 9.06 5.79
N SER A 187 14.35 10.23 6.30
CA SER A 187 14.91 11.32 5.50
C SER A 187 16.40 11.51 5.78
N HIS A 188 17.12 12.06 4.80
CA HIS A 188 18.51 12.46 4.93
C HIS A 188 18.66 13.93 4.52
N GLN A 189 19.13 14.77 5.42
CA GLN A 189 19.53 16.15 5.14
C GLN A 189 21.03 16.21 4.85
N GLY A 190 21.45 17.00 3.86
CA GLY A 190 22.86 17.13 3.48
C GLY A 190 23.14 16.71 2.04
N ARG A 191 24.24 17.23 1.49
CA ARG A 191 24.59 17.14 0.05
C ARG A 191 25.48 15.95 -0.31
N THR A 192 26.16 15.34 0.66
CA THR A 192 27.12 14.26 0.42
C THR A 192 26.66 12.97 1.09
N SER A 193 27.33 11.86 0.79
CA SER A 193 27.10 10.58 1.50
C SER A 193 27.90 10.46 2.80
N SER A 194 28.96 11.25 2.95
CA SER A 194 29.86 11.22 4.10
C SER A 194 29.44 12.18 5.22
N SER A 195 28.52 13.10 4.93
CA SER A 195 28.00 14.06 5.90
C SER A 195 26.52 14.33 5.66
N GLY A 196 25.82 14.52 6.76
CA GLY A 196 24.40 14.82 6.77
C GLY A 196 23.75 14.39 8.08
N HIS A 197 22.43 14.43 8.10
CA HIS A 197 21.63 14.11 9.26
C HIS A 197 20.43 13.25 8.87
N TYR A 198 20.22 12.13 9.57
CA TYR A 198 19.09 11.24 9.33
C TYR A 198 18.00 11.50 10.36
N VAL A 199 16.77 11.66 9.87
CA VAL A 199 15.61 11.90 10.73
C VAL A 199 14.52 10.93 10.34
N ALA A 200 13.91 10.31 11.35
CA ALA A 200 12.79 9.40 11.17
C ALA A 200 11.47 10.15 11.35
N TRP A 201 10.50 9.86 10.49
CA TRP A 201 9.17 10.44 10.51
C TRP A 201 8.20 9.28 10.53
N VAL A 202 7.42 9.11 11.59
CA VAL A 202 6.57 7.92 11.79
C VAL A 202 5.16 8.35 12.12
N LYS A 203 4.19 7.66 11.53
CA LYS A 203 2.78 7.83 11.82
C LYS A 203 2.39 6.94 13.00
N VAL A 204 1.98 7.54 14.11
CA VAL A 204 1.55 6.86 15.34
C VAL A 204 0.12 7.29 15.66
N ASN A 205 -0.80 6.34 15.78
CA ASN A 205 -2.23 6.61 16.05
C ASN A 205 -2.82 7.68 15.10
N GLY A 206 -2.49 7.64 13.82
CA GLY A 206 -2.99 8.62 12.84
C GLY A 206 -2.28 9.97 12.84
N THR A 207 -1.38 10.25 13.78
CA THR A 207 -0.62 11.50 13.88
C THR A 207 0.82 11.30 13.44
N TRP A 208 1.38 12.23 12.68
CA TRP A 208 2.77 12.17 12.26
C TRP A 208 3.69 12.77 13.30
N ILE A 209 4.78 12.07 13.58
CA ILE A 209 5.78 12.46 14.58
C ILE A 209 7.15 12.42 13.92
N LYS A 210 7.90 13.52 14.06
CA LYS A 210 9.31 13.65 13.70
C LYS A 210 10.16 13.22 14.89
N PHE A 211 11.02 12.23 14.68
CA PHE A 211 12.02 11.75 15.61
C PHE A 211 13.39 12.20 15.11
N ASP A 212 13.89 13.27 15.72
CA ASP A 212 15.15 13.94 15.42
C ASP A 212 16.10 13.74 16.60
N ASP A 213 16.82 12.62 16.59
CA ASP A 213 17.60 12.13 17.73
C ASP A 213 16.78 12.15 19.05
N ASP A 214 17.14 13.03 19.98
CA ASP A 214 16.50 13.19 21.28
C ASP A 214 15.23 14.07 21.24
N VAL A 215 14.97 14.74 20.11
CA VAL A 215 13.87 15.70 19.94
C VAL A 215 12.71 15.05 19.18
N VAL A 216 11.57 14.94 19.85
CA VAL A 216 10.33 14.37 19.29
C VAL A 216 9.29 15.47 19.12
N THR A 217 8.84 15.70 17.88
CA THR A 217 7.85 16.75 17.58
C THR A 217 6.71 16.25 16.71
N PRO A 218 5.45 16.62 17.00
CA PRO A 218 4.33 16.34 16.11
C PRO A 218 4.43 17.20 14.85
N VAL A 219 4.07 16.63 13.71
CA VAL A 219 4.12 17.29 12.39
C VAL A 219 2.88 16.95 11.57
N THR A 220 2.61 17.72 10.52
CA THR A 220 1.43 17.48 9.68
C THR A 220 1.75 16.59 8.48
N PRO A 221 0.75 15.94 7.86
CA PRO A 221 0.97 15.16 6.62
C PRO A 221 1.57 16.00 5.48
N GLU A 222 1.28 17.29 5.43
CA GLU A 222 1.84 18.21 4.44
C GLU A 222 3.36 18.36 4.61
N ASP A 223 3.87 18.34 5.84
CA ASP A 223 5.30 18.37 6.10
C ASP A 223 6.00 17.08 5.63
N ILE A 224 5.31 15.95 5.72
CA ILE A 224 5.82 14.67 5.19
C ILE A 224 5.94 14.74 3.67
N LEU A 225 4.98 15.33 2.98
CA LEU A 225 5.02 15.49 1.52
C LEU A 225 6.13 16.44 1.05
N LYS A 226 6.59 17.37 1.90
CA LYS A 226 7.76 18.23 1.62
C LYS A 226 9.08 17.46 1.62
N LEU A 227 9.12 16.24 2.17
CA LEU A 227 10.31 15.38 2.13
C LEU A 227 10.60 14.81 0.74
N SER A 228 9.82 15.16 -0.28
CA SER A 228 10.01 14.70 -1.66
C SER A 228 11.37 15.07 -2.27
N GLY A 229 12.00 16.15 -1.77
CA GLY A 229 13.33 16.62 -2.16
C GLY A 229 13.28 17.94 -2.93
N GLY A 230 14.30 18.20 -3.76
CA GLY A 230 14.38 19.41 -4.60
C GLY A 230 15.22 20.56 -4.03
N GLY A 231 15.95 20.36 -2.93
CA GLY A 231 16.80 21.39 -2.32
C GLY A 231 17.73 20.84 -1.23
N ASP A 232 18.21 21.73 -0.36
CA ASP A 232 19.10 21.39 0.77
C ASP A 232 18.35 20.89 2.02
N TRP A 233 17.02 20.86 1.95
CA TRP A 233 16.16 20.33 3.00
C TRP A 233 16.24 18.80 3.11
N HIS A 234 15.57 18.24 4.12
CA HIS A 234 15.40 16.80 4.25
C HIS A 234 14.80 16.19 2.97
N CYS A 235 15.43 15.15 2.45
CA CYS A 235 14.85 14.35 1.36
C CYS A 235 14.62 12.91 1.81
N ALA A 236 13.49 12.34 1.41
CA ALA A 236 13.15 10.95 1.68
C ALA A 236 14.21 10.01 1.10
N TYR A 237 14.60 9.02 1.89
CA TYR A 237 15.60 8.01 1.55
C TYR A 237 15.01 6.60 1.61
N ASN A 238 14.24 6.29 2.65
CA ASN A 238 13.39 5.11 2.68
C ASN A 238 11.94 5.51 2.97
N LEU A 239 11.01 4.87 2.28
CA LEU A 239 9.58 4.93 2.59
C LEU A 239 9.16 3.56 3.10
N LEU A 240 8.47 3.54 4.23
CA LEU A 240 7.84 2.36 4.79
C LEU A 240 6.33 2.48 4.60
N TYR A 241 5.81 1.60 3.77
CA TYR A 241 4.40 1.42 3.49
C TYR A 241 3.88 0.18 4.24
N GLY A 242 2.76 0.32 4.93
CA GLY A 242 2.03 -0.79 5.55
C GLY A 242 0.69 -1.04 4.87
N PRO A 243 -0.03 -2.10 5.25
CA PRO A 243 -1.31 -2.42 4.63
C PRO A 243 -2.38 -1.39 5.04
N LYS A 244 -3.20 -0.93 4.09
CA LYS A 244 -4.39 -0.13 4.41
C LYS A 244 -5.40 -1.04 5.14
N ARG A 245 -5.88 -0.62 6.31
CA ARG A 245 -6.78 -1.42 7.16
C ARG A 245 -8.22 -0.93 6.97
N LEU A 246 -9.15 -1.85 6.70
CA LEU A 246 -10.58 -1.55 6.63
C LEU A 246 -11.23 -1.90 7.97
N ARG A 247 -12.00 -0.99 8.56
CA ARG A 247 -12.74 -1.26 9.80
C ARG A 247 -13.93 -2.16 9.48
N LYS A 248 -14.16 -3.20 10.29
CA LYS A 248 -15.38 -4.00 10.19
C LYS A 248 -16.57 -3.12 10.58
N ARG A 249 -17.67 -3.26 9.85
CA ARG A 249 -18.96 -2.74 10.33
C ARG A 249 -19.36 -3.58 11.53
N ILE A 250 -19.46 -2.96 12.69
CA ILE A 250 -20.24 -3.53 13.77
C ILE A 250 -21.68 -3.23 13.40
N ASP A 251 -22.39 -4.22 12.87
CA ASP A 251 -23.84 -4.16 12.85
C ASP A 251 -24.27 -4.11 14.32
N VAL A 252 -24.76 -2.94 14.77
CA VAL A 252 -25.40 -2.78 16.09
C VAL A 252 -26.74 -3.52 16.03
N ALA A 253 -26.70 -4.85 15.92
CA ALA A 253 -27.85 -5.74 15.87
C ALA A 253 -27.81 -6.76 17.02
N GLN A 254 -26.79 -6.73 17.89
CA GLN A 254 -26.63 -7.70 19.00
C GLN A 254 -26.57 -7.09 20.40
N SER A 255 -26.87 -5.79 20.57
CA SER A 255 -26.91 -5.16 21.90
C SER A 255 -28.18 -4.35 22.18
N ALA A 256 -29.31 -4.67 21.54
CA ALA A 256 -30.60 -4.16 22.00
C ALA A 256 -31.10 -5.05 23.15
N PRO A 257 -31.32 -4.52 24.36
CA PRO A 257 -32.00 -5.29 25.41
C PRO A 257 -33.43 -5.56 24.92
N THR A 258 -33.81 -6.83 24.93
CA THR A 258 -35.14 -7.30 24.60
C THR A 258 -36.12 -6.73 25.63
N MET A 259 -36.82 -5.63 25.30
CA MET A 259 -38.00 -5.24 26.03
C MET A 259 -39.14 -6.15 25.57
N GLU A 260 -39.49 -7.12 26.42
CA GLU A 260 -40.75 -7.85 26.31
C GLU A 260 -41.91 -6.85 26.41
N PHE A 261 -42.75 -6.81 25.39
CA PHE A 261 -43.99 -6.05 25.39
C PHE A 261 -45.13 -7.04 25.67
N ASP A 262 -45.58 -7.07 26.92
CA ASP A 262 -46.73 -7.87 27.33
C ASP A 262 -47.98 -7.44 26.55
N SER A 263 -48.60 -8.43 25.92
CA SER A 263 -49.81 -8.29 25.12
C SER A 263 -51.04 -8.14 26.02
N VAL A 264 -51.59 -6.93 26.12
CA VAL A 264 -52.96 -6.71 26.59
C VAL A 264 -53.66 -5.75 25.66
N LEU A 265 -54.23 -6.26 24.56
CA LEU A 265 -55.55 -5.84 24.09
C LEU A 265 -55.98 -6.73 22.90
N HIS A 266 -56.87 -7.70 23.15
CA HIS A 266 -57.95 -8.07 22.22
C HIS A 266 -58.96 -8.93 22.98
N LYS A 267 -60.08 -8.31 23.36
CA LYS A 267 -61.43 -8.90 23.42
C LYS A 267 -62.41 -7.81 23.89
N THR A 268 -62.97 -7.09 22.93
CA THR A 268 -64.26 -6.41 23.07
C THR A 268 -65.17 -6.95 21.98
N THR A 269 -66.09 -7.86 22.32
CA THR A 269 -67.39 -8.03 21.64
C THR A 269 -68.34 -8.79 22.58
N THR A 270 -69.64 -8.47 22.47
CA THR A 270 -70.87 -8.98 23.12
C THR A 270 -71.19 -8.37 24.50
N LEU A 271 -71.94 -7.27 24.56
CA LEU A 271 -73.39 -7.07 24.39
C LEU A 271 -74.25 -7.68 25.52
N GLU A 272 -75.11 -6.80 26.04
CA GLU A 272 -76.00 -6.87 27.20
C GLU A 272 -77.01 -8.03 27.20
N GLY A 273 -77.41 -8.46 28.40
CA GLY A 273 -78.62 -9.26 28.61
C GLY A 273 -78.70 -9.93 29.98
N ASP A 274 -79.67 -9.48 30.79
CA ASP A 274 -80.31 -10.13 31.94
C ASP A 274 -79.58 -10.23 33.30
N GLN A 275 -80.07 -9.44 34.27
CA GLN A 275 -80.69 -9.96 35.50
C GLN A 275 -81.22 -8.81 36.38
N VAL A 276 -82.53 -8.76 36.62
CA VAL A 276 -83.08 -8.46 37.95
C VAL A 276 -84.34 -9.30 38.14
N SER A 277 -84.23 -10.31 39.00
CA SER A 277 -85.34 -10.95 39.70
C SER A 277 -85.49 -10.28 41.07
N GLU A 278 -86.55 -9.51 41.25
CA GLU A 278 -87.47 -9.45 42.41
C GLU A 278 -88.44 -8.27 42.24
#